data_AF-A0A9D6UPS2-F1
#
_entry.id   AF-A0A9D6UPS2-F1
#
_cell.length_a   1.000
_cell.length_b   1.000
_cell.length_c   1.000
_cell.angle_alpha   90.00
_cell.angle_beta   90.00
_cell.angle_gamma   90.00
#
_symmetry.space_group_name_H-M   'P 1'
#
loop_
_entity.id
_entity.type
_entity.pdbx_description
1 polymer ?
#
loop_
_entity_poly.entity_id
_entity_poly.type
_entity_poly.pdbx_seq_one_letter_code
_entity_poly.pdbx_strand_id
1 'polypeptide(L)'
;GYLLFAKNLSGKRETWSKRVPVRIRAMVLSPDRLFAAGPPDVVDPKDPLGAFEGRKGAVLYVLNSASGEKLAEHALPAPHVFNGTAAAQERLFLSGEDGSVTCFGAR
;
A
#
# COMPACT_ATOMS: atom_id res chain seq x y z
N GLY A 1 -1.25 7.24 12.31
CA GLY A 1 -1.68 5.93 11.80
C GLY A 1 -2.99 6.06 11.07
N TYR A 2 -3.01 5.83 9.76
CA TYR A 2 -4.24 5.82 8.95
C TYR A 2 -5.10 4.60 9.30
N LEU A 3 -6.43 4.75 9.30
CA LEU A 3 -7.37 3.64 9.49
C LEU A 3 -7.75 3.09 8.12
N LEU A 4 -7.35 1.85 7.85
CA LEU A 4 -7.76 1.09 6.68
C LEU A 4 -8.88 0.12 7.09
N PHE A 5 -9.95 0.05 6.32
CA PHE A 5 -11.08 -0.82 6.62
C PHE A 5 -11.61 -1.51 5.36
N ALA A 6 -12.09 -2.72 5.54
CA ALA A 6 -12.89 -3.43 4.54
C ALA A 6 -14.33 -3.52 5.05
N LYS A 7 -15.27 -3.04 4.22
CA LYS A 7 -16.70 -3.13 4.49
C LYS A 7 -17.33 -4.04 3.45
N ASN A 8 -18.13 -5.00 3.89
CA ASN A 8 -19.00 -5.73 2.98
C ASN A 8 -20.28 -4.91 2.73
N LEU A 9 -20.54 -4.58 1.46
CA LEU A 9 -21.74 -3.84 1.05
C LEU A 9 -23.01 -4.72 0.96
N SER A 10 -22.84 -6.05 0.90
CA SER A 10 -23.89 -7.09 0.81
C SER A 10 -24.09 -7.93 2.08
N GLY A 11 -23.22 -7.79 3.09
CA GLY A 11 -23.32 -8.48 4.38
C GLY A 11 -22.77 -9.92 4.48
N LYS A 12 -22.23 -10.51 3.41
CA LYS A 12 -21.76 -11.92 3.38
C LYS A 12 -20.29 -12.19 3.84
N ARG A 13 -19.51 -11.17 4.18
CA ARG A 13 -18.07 -11.23 4.53
C ARG A 13 -17.89 -10.43 5.81
N GLU A 14 -16.96 -10.90 6.63
CA GLU A 14 -16.51 -10.17 7.79
C GLU A 14 -15.94 -8.81 7.39
N THR A 15 -16.29 -7.80 8.18
CA THR A 15 -15.71 -6.46 8.09
C THR A 15 -14.52 -6.38 9.03
N TRP A 16 -13.46 -5.71 8.61
CA TRP A 16 -12.31 -5.48 9.46
C TRP A 16 -11.82 -4.05 9.34
N SER A 17 -11.11 -3.59 10.37
CA SER A 17 -10.34 -2.35 10.31
C SER A 17 -9.00 -2.51 11.01
N LYS A 18 -7.96 -1.86 10.48
CA LYS A 18 -6.59 -1.90 10.98
C LYS A 18 -5.97 -0.51 10.86
N ARG A 19 -5.23 -0.11 11.90
CA ARG A 19 -4.32 1.03 11.77
C ARG A 19 -3.07 0.55 11.04
N VAL A 20 -2.66 1.28 10.01
CA VAL A 20 -1.50 0.95 9.19
C VAL A 20 -0.46 2.08 9.25
N PRO A 21 0.85 1.75 9.18
CA PRO A 21 1.93 2.72 9.22
C PRO A 21 2.25 3.31 7.83
N VAL A 22 1.25 3.44 6.96
CA VAL A 22 1.40 3.89 5.57
C VAL A 22 0.40 5.00 5.27
N ARG A 23 0.89 6.09 4.67
CA ARG A 23 0.06 7.15 4.09
C ARG A 23 -0.37 6.71 2.70
N ILE A 24 -1.42 5.91 2.66
CA ILE A 24 -1.80 5.19 1.44
C ILE A 24 -2.14 6.16 0.30
N ARG A 25 -1.48 5.99 -0.86
CA ARG A 25 -1.72 6.73 -2.11
C ARG A 25 -2.31 5.86 -3.22
N ALA A 26 -1.97 4.58 -3.24
CA ALA A 26 -2.44 3.63 -4.23
C ALA A 26 -2.76 2.29 -3.58
N MET A 27 -3.84 1.65 -4.03
CA MET A 27 -4.28 0.35 -3.52
C MET A 27 -4.83 -0.50 -4.66
N VAL A 28 -4.62 -1.81 -4.58
CA VAL A 28 -5.29 -2.77 -5.45
C VAL A 28 -5.65 -4.02 -4.68
N LEU A 29 -6.86 -4.51 -4.92
CA LEU A 29 -7.41 -5.71 -4.29
C LEU A 29 -7.28 -6.90 -5.24
N SER A 30 -6.74 -8.02 -4.74
CA SER A 30 -6.80 -9.35 -5.35
C SER A 30 -7.76 -10.24 -4.55
N PRO A 31 -8.05 -11.49 -4.98
CA PRO A 31 -8.92 -12.39 -4.24
C PRO A 31 -8.49 -12.60 -2.77
N ASP A 32 -7.19 -12.76 -2.52
CA ASP A 32 -6.60 -13.13 -1.22
C ASP A 32 -5.81 -11.99 -0.54
N ARG A 33 -5.40 -10.97 -1.30
CA ARG A 33 -4.50 -9.91 -0.83
C ARG A 33 -5.03 -8.51 -1.13
N LEU A 34 -4.75 -7.61 -0.23
CA LEU A 34 -4.85 -6.17 -0.45
C LEU A 34 -3.45 -5.60 -0.46
N PHE A 35 -3.09 -4.96 -1.56
CA PHE A 35 -1.83 -4.25 -1.70
C PHE A 35 -2.10 -2.77 -1.47
N ALA A 36 -1.39 -2.16 -0.52
CA ALA A 36 -1.48 -0.73 -0.24
C ALA A 36 -0.09 -0.12 -0.29
N ALA A 37 0.07 0.95 -1.07
CA ALA A 37 1.35 1.61 -1.29
C ALA A 37 1.26 3.09 -0.95
N GLY A 38 2.34 3.62 -0.36
CA GLY A 38 2.47 5.05 -0.07
C GLY A 38 3.66 5.36 0.85
N PRO A 39 3.95 6.65 1.11
CA PRO A 39 4.98 7.04 2.04
C PRO A 39 4.76 6.47 3.45
N PRO A 40 5.82 6.24 4.23
CA PRO A 40 5.68 5.77 5.61
C PRO A 40 4.97 6.83 6.48
N ASP A 41 4.13 6.38 7.40
CA ASP A 41 3.47 7.24 8.39
C ASP A 41 4.38 7.49 9.60
N VAL A 42 5.52 8.13 9.35
CA VAL A 42 6.53 8.50 10.34
C VAL A 42 6.76 10.00 10.33
N VAL A 43 7.14 10.54 11.49
CA VAL A 43 7.64 11.91 11.64
C VAL A 43 9.04 11.80 12.23
N ASP A 44 10.05 12.06 11.41
CA ASP A 44 11.46 12.09 11.84
C ASP A 44 11.76 13.47 12.45
N PRO A 45 12.18 13.60 13.72
CA PRO A 45 12.47 14.91 14.31
C PRO A 45 13.54 15.71 13.56
N LYS A 46 14.44 15.05 12.83
CA LYS A 46 15.50 15.68 12.03
C LYS A 46 15.05 16.02 10.61
N ASP A 47 13.97 15.42 10.14
CA ASP A 47 13.36 15.69 8.84
C ASP A 47 11.82 15.53 8.93
N PRO A 48 11.12 16.46 9.61
CA PRO A 48 9.69 16.28 9.95
C PRO A 48 8.78 16.14 8.73
N LEU A 49 9.17 16.74 7.60
CA LEU A 49 8.43 16.70 6.35
C LEU A 49 8.90 15.60 5.39
N GLY A 50 9.99 14.89 5.71
CA GLY A 50 10.63 13.94 4.80
C GLY A 50 9.71 12.86 4.26
N ALA A 51 8.87 12.27 5.12
CA ALA A 51 7.90 11.28 4.69
C ALA A 51 6.74 11.89 3.89
N PHE A 52 6.32 13.11 4.23
CA PHE A 52 5.22 13.81 3.53
C PHE A 52 5.63 14.22 2.11
N GLU A 53 6.85 14.71 1.96
CA GLU A 53 7.45 15.16 0.70
C GLU A 53 8.12 14.02 -0.08
N GLY A 54 7.99 12.77 0.37
CA GLY A 54 8.45 11.59 -0.36
C GLY A 54 9.95 11.27 -0.26
N ARG A 55 10.74 12.07 0.47
CA ARG A 55 12.19 11.86 0.69
C ARG A 55 12.52 10.57 1.44
N LYS A 56 11.55 9.96 2.13
CA LYS A 56 11.71 8.67 2.81
C LYS A 56 11.24 7.47 1.95
N GLY A 57 11.03 7.68 0.64
CA GLY A 57 10.54 6.67 -0.28
C GLY A 57 9.10 6.26 0.02
N ALA A 58 8.80 4.98 -0.17
CA ALA A 58 7.49 4.41 0.16
C ALA A 58 7.56 2.98 0.68
N VAL A 59 6.41 2.48 1.09
CA VAL A 59 6.21 1.13 1.57
C VAL A 59 5.09 0.48 0.77
N LEU A 60 5.32 -0.74 0.27
CA LEU A 60 4.28 -1.66 -0.20
C LEU A 60 3.90 -2.53 0.99
N TYR A 61 2.69 -2.32 1.49
CA TYR A 61 2.13 -3.02 2.62
C TYR A 61 1.10 -4.03 2.12
N VAL A 62 1.37 -5.31 2.32
CA VAL A 62 0.54 -6.42 1.82
C VAL A 62 -0.27 -6.96 2.97
N LEU A 63 -1.59 -6.95 2.83
CA LEU A 63 -2.52 -7.49 3.82
C LEU A 63 -3.30 -8.67 3.26
N ASN A 64 -3.73 -9.57 4.14
CA ASN A 64 -4.77 -10.53 3.83
C ASN A 64 -6.09 -9.77 3.60
N SER A 65 -6.74 -10.00 2.45
CA SER A 65 -7.94 -9.25 2.07
C SER A 65 -9.15 -9.54 2.98
N ALA A 66 -9.20 -10.73 3.58
CA ALA A 66 -10.31 -11.19 4.40
C ALA A 66 -10.17 -10.80 5.89
N SER A 67 -8.97 -10.82 6.45
CA SER A 67 -8.74 -10.53 7.88
C SER A 67 -8.10 -9.16 8.16
N GLY A 68 -7.49 -8.54 7.13
CA GLY A 68 -6.66 -7.35 7.28
C GLY A 68 -5.32 -7.62 7.97
N GLU A 69 -4.93 -8.87 8.21
CA GLU A 69 -3.62 -9.20 8.77
C GLU A 69 -2.48 -8.80 7.83
N LYS A 70 -1.38 -8.25 8.37
CA LYS A 70 -0.19 -7.96 7.57
C LYS A 70 0.49 -9.26 7.16
N LEU A 71 0.69 -9.44 5.86
CA LEU A 71 1.38 -10.60 5.29
C LEU A 71 2.83 -10.28 4.92
N ALA A 72 3.08 -9.09 4.37
CA ALA A 72 4.40 -8.67 3.95
C ALA A 72 4.52 -7.15 3.90
N GLU A 73 5.76 -6.68 3.85
CA GLU A 73 6.11 -5.27 3.75
C GLU A 73 7.38 -5.15 2.92
N HIS A 74 7.38 -4.24 1.94
CA HIS A 74 8.53 -3.98 1.08
C HIS A 74 8.82 -2.48 1.01
N ALA A 75 10.08 -2.10 1.22
CA ALA A 75 10.52 -0.74 0.96
C ALA A 75 10.58 -0.48 -0.55
N LEU A 76 10.21 0.74 -0.94
CA LEU A 76 10.18 1.20 -2.32
C LEU A 76 10.98 2.50 -2.43
N PRO A 77 11.72 2.69 -3.54
CA PRO A 77 12.65 3.82 -3.68
C PRO A 77 11.93 5.17 -3.73
N ALA A 78 10.70 5.20 -4.25
CA ALA A 78 9.91 6.41 -4.43
C ALA A 78 8.43 6.21 -4.03
N PRO A 79 7.73 7.29 -3.64
CA PRO A 79 6.27 7.31 -3.55
C PRO A 79 5.59 6.90 -4.85
N HIS A 80 4.36 6.45 -4.71
CA HIS A 80 3.55 5.98 -5.83
C HIS A 80 2.57 7.06 -6.25
N VAL A 81 2.38 7.19 -7.56
CA VAL A 81 1.34 8.04 -8.13
C VAL A 81 0.00 7.64 -7.53
N PHE A 82 -0.83 8.62 -7.23
CA PHE A 82 -2.17 8.37 -6.69
C PHE A 82 -2.96 7.43 -7.62
N ASN A 83 -3.50 6.35 -7.06
CA ASN A 83 -4.18 5.28 -7.82
C ASN A 83 -3.32 4.57 -8.90
N GLY A 84 -1.99 4.70 -8.86
CA GLY A 84 -1.06 4.12 -9.85
C GLY A 84 -0.76 2.63 -9.70
N THR A 85 -1.73 1.81 -9.24
CA THR A 85 -1.54 0.37 -8.98
C THR A 85 -2.49 -0.50 -9.79
N ALA A 86 -1.96 -1.55 -10.40
CA ALA A 86 -2.75 -2.55 -11.11
C ALA A 86 -2.28 -3.96 -10.78
N ALA A 87 -3.20 -4.93 -10.79
CA ALA A 87 -2.89 -6.35 -10.68
C ALA A 87 -3.42 -7.07 -11.91
N ALA A 88 -2.55 -7.82 -12.60
CA ALA A 88 -2.91 -8.58 -13.80
C ALA A 88 -1.97 -9.76 -13.98
N GLN A 89 -2.48 -10.91 -14.44
CA GLN A 89 -1.70 -12.12 -14.70
C GLN A 89 -0.74 -12.48 -13.56
N GLU A 90 -1.25 -12.53 -12.32
CA GLU A 90 -0.49 -12.85 -11.10
C GLU A 90 0.68 -11.89 -10.79
N ARG A 91 0.68 -10.71 -11.43
CA ARG A 91 1.66 -9.65 -11.21
C ARG A 91 1.01 -8.40 -10.65
N LEU A 92 1.79 -7.66 -9.88
CA LEU A 92 1.44 -6.34 -9.35
C LEU A 92 2.33 -5.30 -10.05
N PHE A 93 1.69 -4.27 -10.61
CA PHE A 93 2.34 -3.16 -11.27
C PHE A 93 2.12 -1.87 -10.46
N LEU A 94 3.18 -1.11 -10.28
CA LEU A 94 3.24 0.06 -9.42
C LEU A 94 3.92 1.19 -10.18
N SER A 95 3.23 2.33 -10.37
CA SER A 95 3.79 3.53 -11.01
C SER A 95 4.34 4.48 -9.95
N GLY A 96 5.63 4.77 -10.01
CA GLY A 96 6.35 5.67 -9.11
C GLY A 96 6.24 7.14 -9.55
N GLU A 97 6.32 8.07 -8.60
CA GLU A 97 6.37 9.51 -8.88
C GLU A 97 7.70 9.94 -9.52
N ASP A 98 8.71 9.06 -9.51
CA ASP A 98 9.99 9.19 -10.20
C ASP A 98 9.93 8.79 -11.69
N GLY A 99 8.74 8.42 -12.20
CA GLY A 99 8.53 7.97 -13.58
C GLY A 99 8.81 6.49 -13.81
N SER A 100 9.15 5.73 -12.77
CA SER A 100 9.37 4.28 -12.86
C SER A 100 8.06 3.49 -12.88
N VAL A 101 8.11 2.27 -13.44
CA VAL A 101 7.09 1.24 -13.27
C VAL A 101 7.75 -0.01 -12.71
N THR A 102 7.36 -0.41 -11.50
CA THR A 102 7.87 -1.62 -10.84
C THR A 102 6.87 -2.76 -10.98
N CYS A 103 7.36 -3.96 -11.31
CA CYS A 103 6.57 -5.19 -11.39
C CYS A 103 7.00 -6.18 -10.31
N PHE A 104 6.04 -6.69 -9.54
CA PHE A 104 6.22 -7.80 -8.60
C PHE A 104 5.51 -9.05 -9.14
N GLY A 105 6.14 -10.22 -8.99
CA GLY A 105 5.59 -11.51 -9.41
C GLY A 105 6.70 -12.50 -9.78
N ALA A 106 6.36 -13.78 -9.92
CA ALA A 106 7.30 -14.78 -10.44
C ALA A 106 7.74 -14.42 -11.87
N ARG A 107 8.92 -14.90 -12.29
CA ARG A 107 9.39 -14.68 -13.66
C ARG A 107 8.62 -15.54 -14.64
#